data_AF-B1P0S9-F1
#
_entry.id   AF-B1P0S9-F1
#
_cell.length_a   1.000
_cell.length_b   1.000
_cell.length_c   1.000
_cell.angle_alpha   90.00
_cell.angle_beta   90.00
_cell.angle_gamma   90.00
#
_symmetry.space_group_name_H-M   'P 1'
#
loop_
_entity.id
_entity.type
_entity.pdbx_description
1 polymer ?
#
loop_
_entity_poly.entity_id
_entity_poly.type
_entity_poly.pdbx_seq_one_letter_code
_entity_poly.pdbx_strand_id
1 'polypeptide(L)'
;MSTTSIKWATPLLALLVASLAQTGMASIVVCTMNAIDGTILAGACSVGVNGAVVSLVGPGTGPQQLAGSEVSYTLDVNARSTLFECASEDDLLIIDSSTYSGQTLNNCEPPLLELRGCSNAVFSNNTFTSITRSTAQPECTISKYGPCVAIVGAASQESDWSFSSLENTFTSTACASIAATSGRLGGALALVRNGAPGAMSALIKKSTFTSTMCDFGGAIHSANVSLTLQSSVFTSTLAVDGGGVDFRAADPTAVPTQALVVDRTTFTSPTAVTTGGAIQVRGGVVTIKDSTFTNGESLIGECVWLANCGSYTESEIVGNTWTGCAKRGSPPISWCREHDGNDWATCGMEGPVECY
;
A
#
# COMPACT_ATOMS: atom_id res chain seq x y z
N MET A 1 -79.21 -22.40 -1.49
CA MET A 1 -78.48 -22.05 -0.26
C MET A 1 -77.21 -21.34 -0.70
N SER A 2 -77.22 -20.00 -0.72
CA SER A 2 -76.86 -19.13 0.41
C SER A 2 -75.33 -18.94 0.42
N THR A 3 -74.72 -17.76 0.33
CA THR A 3 -75.19 -16.36 0.41
C THR A 3 -73.98 -15.43 0.15
N THR A 4 -74.22 -14.32 -0.57
CA THR A 4 -73.71 -12.93 -0.36
C THR A 4 -72.19 -12.61 -0.30
N SER A 5 -71.66 -11.43 -0.70
CA SER A 5 -72.03 -10.31 -1.59
C SER A 5 -71.02 -9.15 -1.33
N ILE A 6 -70.55 -8.44 -2.39
CA ILE A 6 -70.51 -6.95 -2.56
C ILE A 6 -69.66 -6.10 -1.56
N LYS A 7 -68.96 -4.98 -1.84
CA LYS A 7 -68.46 -4.17 -2.99
C LYS A 7 -67.67 -2.97 -2.36
N TRP A 8 -66.60 -2.52 -3.04
CA TRP A 8 -66.15 -1.13 -3.30
C TRP A 8 -65.62 -0.20 -2.19
N ALA A 9 -64.42 0.36 -2.42
CA ALA A 9 -64.15 1.81 -2.43
C ALA A 9 -62.73 2.14 -2.97
N THR A 10 -62.67 2.84 -4.11
CA THR A 10 -61.67 3.93 -4.38
C THR A 10 -62.37 5.26 -4.05
N PRO A 11 -61.71 6.43 -3.86
CA PRO A 11 -60.32 6.82 -4.18
C PRO A 11 -59.61 7.60 -3.03
N LEU A 12 -58.34 7.99 -3.18
CA LEU A 12 -57.93 9.38 -2.92
C LEU A 12 -56.50 9.64 -3.43
N LEU A 13 -56.41 10.66 -4.28
CA LEU A 13 -55.20 11.35 -4.69
C LEU A 13 -54.70 12.17 -3.47
N ALA A 14 -53.43 12.04 -3.10
CA ALA A 14 -52.75 13.02 -2.26
C ALA A 14 -51.37 13.30 -2.84
N LEU A 15 -51.27 14.46 -3.51
CA LEU A 15 -50.03 15.16 -3.74
C LEU A 15 -49.50 15.60 -2.36
N LEU A 16 -48.27 15.24 -2.02
CA LEU A 16 -47.48 16.04 -1.08
C LEU A 16 -46.02 16.04 -1.55
N VAL A 17 -45.58 17.23 -1.93
CA VAL A 17 -44.19 17.59 -2.14
C VAL A 17 -43.48 17.53 -0.79
N ALA A 18 -42.40 16.77 -0.69
CA ALA A 18 -41.38 16.96 0.32
C ALA A 18 -40.05 17.17 -0.39
N SER A 19 -39.69 18.43 -0.53
CA SER A 19 -38.32 18.86 -0.80
C SER A 19 -37.50 18.63 0.47
N LEU A 20 -36.44 17.82 0.37
CA LEU A 20 -35.21 18.08 1.09
C LEU A 20 -34.07 18.10 0.07
N ALA A 21 -33.51 19.30 -0.11
CA ALA A 21 -32.20 19.50 -0.67
C ALA A 21 -31.17 19.24 0.43
N GLN A 22 -30.23 18.32 0.19
CA GLN A 22 -28.79 18.39 0.46
C GLN A 22 -28.21 16.97 0.39
N THR A 23 -27.49 16.65 -0.68
CA THR A 23 -26.01 16.66 -0.82
C THR A 23 -25.34 15.46 -0.17
N GLY A 24 -24.63 14.69 -1.01
CA GLY A 24 -23.72 13.63 -0.59
C GLY A 24 -24.18 12.29 -1.13
N MET A 25 -23.75 11.93 -2.34
CA MET A 25 -23.90 10.56 -2.83
C MET A 25 -23.16 9.64 -1.85
N ALA A 26 -23.91 8.87 -1.07
CA ALA A 26 -23.37 7.77 -0.28
C ALA A 26 -22.89 6.70 -1.28
N SER A 27 -21.57 6.45 -1.28
CA SER A 27 -20.94 5.39 -2.05
C SER A 27 -21.57 4.05 -1.66
N ILE A 28 -22.18 3.36 -2.63
CA ILE A 28 -22.70 1.99 -2.42
C ILE A 28 -21.53 1.04 -2.68
N VAL A 29 -21.13 0.29 -1.65
CA VAL A 29 -20.20 -0.84 -1.81
C VAL A 29 -20.99 -2.03 -2.33
N VAL A 30 -20.74 -2.42 -3.59
CA VAL A 30 -21.31 -3.63 -4.20
C VAL A 30 -20.35 -4.79 -3.96
N CYS A 31 -20.74 -5.76 -3.15
CA CYS A 31 -19.99 -7.01 -2.99
C CYS A 31 -20.56 -8.05 -3.97
N THR A 32 -19.68 -8.81 -4.63
CA THR A 32 -20.08 -9.87 -5.56
C THR A 32 -19.48 -11.17 -5.06
N MET A 33 -20.31 -12.15 -4.67
CA MET A 33 -19.85 -13.43 -4.14
C MET A 33 -20.08 -14.55 -5.15
N ASN A 34 -19.08 -15.41 -5.32
CA ASN A 34 -19.22 -16.70 -6.02
C ASN A 34 -19.43 -17.79 -4.98
N ALA A 35 -20.61 -18.42 -4.99
CA ALA A 35 -20.83 -19.64 -4.22
C ALA A 35 -20.14 -20.84 -4.89
N ILE A 36 -19.77 -21.85 -4.10
CA ILE A 36 -19.12 -23.10 -4.57
C ILE A 36 -19.98 -23.85 -5.61
N ASP A 37 -21.28 -23.56 -5.69
CA ASP A 37 -22.21 -24.10 -6.68
C ASP A 37 -22.28 -23.32 -8.01
N GLY A 38 -21.47 -22.27 -8.17
CA GLY A 38 -21.40 -21.45 -9.38
C GLY A 38 -22.46 -20.36 -9.48
N THR A 39 -23.23 -20.11 -8.41
CA THR A 39 -24.22 -19.03 -8.39
C THR A 39 -23.58 -17.71 -7.96
N ILE A 40 -23.80 -16.65 -8.75
CA ILE A 40 -23.33 -15.29 -8.44
C ILE A 40 -24.39 -14.55 -7.63
N LEU A 41 -24.04 -14.08 -6.43
CA LEU A 41 -24.88 -13.20 -5.62
C LEU A 41 -24.27 -11.79 -5.57
N ALA A 42 -25.04 -10.78 -6.00
CA ALA A 42 -24.67 -9.37 -5.92
C ALA A 42 -25.54 -8.66 -4.86
N GLY A 43 -24.92 -7.88 -3.96
CA GLY A 43 -25.64 -7.16 -2.90
C GLY A 43 -24.87 -5.98 -2.30
N ALA A 44 -25.58 -5.14 -1.54
CA ALA A 44 -24.98 -4.06 -0.78
C ALA A 44 -24.45 -4.59 0.56
N CYS A 45 -23.23 -4.22 0.96
CA CYS A 45 -22.64 -4.66 2.22
C CYS A 45 -22.84 -3.63 3.34
N SER A 46 -23.09 -4.10 4.57
CA SER A 46 -23.01 -3.28 5.79
C SER A 46 -21.87 -3.75 6.70
N VAL A 47 -21.04 -2.80 7.14
CA VAL A 47 -19.87 -3.03 7.98
C VAL A 47 -20.20 -2.68 9.43
N GLY A 48 -19.87 -3.56 10.35
CA GLY A 48 -20.19 -3.41 11.78
C GLY A 48 -19.23 -2.49 12.53
N VAL A 49 -19.57 -2.18 13.78
CA VAL A 49 -18.77 -1.32 14.68
C VAL A 49 -17.38 -1.87 15.04
N ASN A 50 -17.07 -3.09 14.62
CA ASN A 50 -15.77 -3.76 14.77
C ASN A 50 -15.17 -4.16 13.39
N GLY A 51 -15.57 -3.47 12.31
CA GLY A 51 -15.04 -3.59 10.93
C GLY A 51 -15.27 -4.91 10.19
N ALA A 52 -15.77 -5.96 10.85
CA ALA A 52 -16.25 -7.16 10.18
C ALA A 52 -17.45 -6.84 9.26
N VAL A 53 -17.47 -7.43 8.07
CA VAL A 53 -18.66 -7.44 7.20
C VAL A 53 -19.72 -8.31 7.88
N VAL A 54 -20.82 -7.69 8.36
CA VAL A 54 -21.84 -8.38 9.18
C VAL A 54 -23.04 -8.85 8.34
N SER A 55 -23.19 -8.36 7.11
CA SER A 55 -24.35 -8.66 6.28
C SER A 55 -24.11 -8.36 4.80
N LEU A 56 -24.42 -9.34 3.94
CA LEU A 56 -24.68 -9.16 2.51
C LEU A 56 -26.18 -8.88 2.33
N VAL A 57 -26.57 -7.66 1.97
CA VAL A 57 -27.96 -7.34 1.66
C VAL A 57 -28.22 -7.69 0.19
N GLY A 58 -28.56 -8.95 -0.05
CA GLY A 58 -29.34 -9.34 -1.22
C GLY A 58 -30.81 -8.88 -1.06
N PRO A 59 -31.67 -9.00 -2.08
CA PRO A 59 -33.09 -8.63 -1.96
C PRO A 59 -33.80 -9.53 -0.93
N GLY A 60 -33.81 -9.09 0.34
CA GLY A 60 -34.38 -9.80 1.48
C GLY A 60 -33.83 -9.26 2.80
N THR A 61 -34.66 -9.20 3.84
CA THR A 61 -34.28 -8.64 5.15
C THR A 61 -33.69 -9.71 6.08
N GLY A 62 -32.40 -9.61 6.44
CA GLY A 62 -31.77 -10.34 7.56
C GLY A 62 -30.27 -10.67 7.37
N PRO A 63 -29.46 -10.75 8.43
CA PRO A 63 -28.04 -11.12 8.37
C PRO A 63 -27.86 -12.60 8.01
N GLN A 64 -26.87 -12.91 7.18
CA GLN A 64 -26.44 -14.28 6.89
C GLN A 64 -24.98 -14.48 7.31
N GLN A 65 -24.74 -15.56 8.07
CA GLN A 65 -23.44 -15.95 8.59
C GLN A 65 -22.80 -16.95 7.61
N LEU A 66 -21.54 -16.73 7.20
CA LEU A 66 -20.86 -17.60 6.24
C LEU A 66 -19.57 -18.14 6.85
N ALA A 67 -19.55 -19.43 7.14
CA ALA A 67 -18.36 -20.17 7.58
C ALA A 67 -17.81 -20.96 6.39
N GLY A 68 -16.49 -20.89 6.16
CA GLY A 68 -15.78 -21.75 5.20
C GLY A 68 -15.88 -21.34 3.73
N SER A 69 -15.92 -20.04 3.41
CA SER A 69 -16.05 -19.54 2.03
C SER A 69 -14.85 -18.69 1.61
N GLU A 70 -14.30 -18.96 0.42
CA GLU A 70 -13.48 -18.00 -0.33
C GLU A 70 -14.38 -16.83 -0.75
N VAL A 71 -14.13 -15.64 -0.20
CA VAL A 71 -14.90 -14.44 -0.57
C VAL A 71 -14.07 -13.59 -1.52
N SER A 72 -14.46 -13.56 -2.80
CA SER A 72 -13.95 -12.57 -3.74
C SER A 72 -14.75 -11.28 -3.56
N TYR A 73 -14.08 -10.13 -3.54
CA TYR A 73 -14.72 -8.82 -3.46
C TYR A 73 -14.35 -8.01 -4.71
N THR A 74 -15.36 -7.48 -5.41
CA THR A 74 -15.14 -6.47 -6.46
C THR A 74 -15.41 -5.10 -5.86
N LEU A 75 -14.39 -4.26 -5.76
CA LEU A 75 -14.51 -2.91 -5.21
C LEU A 75 -15.03 -1.93 -6.27
N ASP A 76 -16.03 -1.12 -5.91
CA ASP A 76 -16.47 0.00 -6.76
C ASP A 76 -15.35 1.06 -6.81
N VAL A 77 -14.90 1.32 -8.04
CA VAL A 77 -13.87 2.29 -8.44
C VAL A 77 -14.17 3.75 -8.04
N ASN A 78 -15.40 4.03 -7.60
CA ASN A 78 -15.85 5.36 -7.15
C ASN A 78 -15.91 5.52 -5.62
N ALA A 79 -15.66 4.47 -4.85
CA ALA A 79 -15.57 4.61 -3.39
C ALA A 79 -14.35 5.47 -3.02
N ARG A 80 -14.58 6.51 -2.21
CA ARG A 80 -13.53 7.45 -1.77
C ARG A 80 -12.52 6.84 -0.80
N SER A 81 -12.93 5.84 -0.02
CA SER A 81 -12.07 5.11 0.91
C SER A 81 -12.81 3.87 1.41
N THR A 82 -12.10 2.75 1.51
CA THR A 82 -12.65 1.49 2.03
C THR A 82 -11.70 0.90 3.06
N LEU A 83 -12.24 0.62 4.26
CA LEU A 83 -11.57 -0.14 5.30
C LEU A 83 -12.07 -1.58 5.26
N PHE A 84 -11.14 -2.54 5.22
CA PHE A 84 -11.40 -3.95 5.37
C PHE A 84 -10.73 -4.46 6.63
N GLU A 85 -11.52 -4.99 7.56
CA GLU A 85 -11.01 -5.72 8.71
C GLU A 85 -11.36 -7.20 8.52
N CYS A 86 -10.34 -8.04 8.37
CA CYS A 86 -10.54 -9.48 8.25
C CYS A 86 -10.98 -10.07 9.61
N ALA A 87 -11.91 -11.02 9.59
CA ALA A 87 -12.55 -11.54 10.78
C ALA A 87 -11.78 -12.72 11.38
N SER A 88 -11.01 -13.43 10.55
CA SER A 88 -10.17 -14.56 10.92
C SER A 88 -8.78 -14.46 10.29
N GLU A 89 -7.78 -15.06 10.93
CA GLU A 89 -6.44 -15.25 10.37
C GLU A 89 -6.42 -16.22 9.17
N ASP A 90 -7.48 -16.99 8.99
CA ASP A 90 -7.63 -17.92 7.85
C ASP A 90 -8.23 -17.24 6.60
N ASP A 91 -8.67 -15.99 6.71
CA ASP A 91 -9.34 -15.30 5.62
C ASP A 91 -8.35 -14.98 4.49
N LEU A 92 -8.72 -15.37 3.26
CA LEU A 92 -8.05 -14.98 2.03
C LEU A 92 -8.80 -13.82 1.38
N LEU A 93 -8.14 -12.66 1.29
CA LEU A 93 -8.67 -11.50 0.58
C LEU A 93 -7.95 -11.35 -0.76
N ILE A 94 -8.70 -11.41 -1.85
CA ILE A 94 -8.18 -11.14 -3.19
C ILE A 94 -8.84 -9.88 -3.75
N ILE A 95 -8.02 -8.89 -4.10
CA ILE A 95 -8.44 -7.72 -4.87
C ILE A 95 -7.68 -7.75 -6.19
N ASP A 96 -8.40 -8.01 -7.27
CA ASP A 96 -7.83 -8.16 -8.60
C ASP A 96 -8.47 -7.22 -9.61
N SER A 97 -7.68 -6.78 -10.60
CA SER A 97 -8.17 -6.10 -11.81
C SER A 97 -9.00 -4.82 -11.56
N SER A 98 -8.77 -4.13 -10.45
CA SER A 98 -9.48 -2.89 -10.10
C SER A 98 -8.75 -1.65 -10.64
N THR A 99 -9.49 -0.61 -11.03
CA THR A 99 -8.92 0.65 -11.55
C THR A 99 -9.43 1.84 -10.75
N TYR A 100 -8.54 2.58 -10.10
CA TYR A 100 -8.84 3.79 -9.35
C TYR A 100 -8.24 5.00 -10.04
N SER A 101 -9.02 6.05 -10.30
CA SER A 101 -8.50 7.22 -11.01
C SER A 101 -9.09 8.55 -10.55
N GLY A 102 -8.25 9.60 -10.53
CA GLY A 102 -8.69 10.99 -10.43
C GLY A 102 -9.27 11.39 -9.08
N GLN A 103 -8.90 10.69 -8.00
CA GLN A 103 -9.42 10.96 -6.67
C GLN A 103 -8.51 11.93 -5.90
N THR A 104 -9.12 12.85 -5.15
CA THR A 104 -8.42 13.69 -4.17
C THR A 104 -9.00 13.42 -2.78
N LEU A 105 -8.18 12.82 -1.92
CA LEU A 105 -8.51 12.52 -0.53
C LEU A 105 -8.14 13.70 0.36
N ASN A 106 -8.97 13.97 1.35
CA ASN A 106 -8.64 14.90 2.42
C ASN A 106 -7.59 14.28 3.36
N ASN A 107 -6.80 15.10 4.04
CA ASN A 107 -5.79 14.66 5.01
C ASN A 107 -6.39 13.90 6.21
N CYS A 108 -7.68 14.09 6.48
CA CYS A 108 -8.44 13.40 7.52
C CYS A 108 -8.99 12.03 7.09
N GLU A 109 -9.08 11.78 5.78
CA GLU A 109 -9.70 10.55 5.26
C GLU A 109 -8.69 9.38 5.35
N PRO A 110 -9.16 8.13 5.48
CA PRO A 110 -8.29 6.97 5.32
C PRO A 110 -7.72 6.90 3.89
N PRO A 111 -6.76 6.01 3.59
CA PRO A 111 -6.37 5.72 2.21
C PRO A 111 -7.55 5.13 1.40
N LEU A 112 -7.42 5.02 0.08
CA LEU A 112 -8.43 4.39 -0.77
C LEU A 112 -8.77 2.98 -0.29
N LEU A 113 -7.73 2.22 0.08
CA LEU A 113 -7.85 0.88 0.63
C LEU A 113 -7.03 0.80 1.92
N GLU A 114 -7.66 0.46 3.03
CA GLU A 114 -6.99 0.10 4.26
C GLU A 114 -7.35 -1.33 4.61
N LEU A 115 -6.35 -2.22 4.64
CA LEU A 115 -6.52 -3.63 5.00
C LEU A 115 -5.93 -3.84 6.39
N ARG A 116 -6.76 -4.34 7.31
CA ARG A 116 -6.36 -4.62 8.70
C ARG A 116 -6.64 -6.06 9.08
N GLY A 117 -5.67 -6.70 9.72
CA GLY A 117 -5.87 -8.05 10.25
C GLY A 117 -5.96 -9.15 9.19
N CYS A 118 -5.73 -8.83 7.92
CA CYS A 118 -5.85 -9.78 6.82
C CYS A 118 -4.57 -10.60 6.68
N SER A 119 -4.58 -11.81 7.23
CA SER A 119 -3.37 -12.62 7.31
C SER A 119 -2.90 -13.16 5.95
N ASN A 120 -3.81 -13.28 4.98
CA ASN A 120 -3.49 -13.65 3.61
C ASN A 120 -4.21 -12.71 2.64
N ALA A 121 -3.53 -11.64 2.22
CA ALA A 121 -4.09 -10.68 1.27
C ALA A 121 -3.28 -10.68 -0.04
N VAL A 122 -3.99 -10.85 -1.16
CA VAL A 122 -3.44 -10.77 -2.51
C VAL A 122 -4.06 -9.58 -3.23
N PHE A 123 -3.19 -8.73 -3.73
CA PHE A 123 -3.53 -7.51 -4.46
C PHE A 123 -2.90 -7.62 -5.84
N SER A 124 -3.69 -7.90 -6.89
CA SER A 124 -3.15 -8.21 -8.22
C SER A 124 -3.74 -7.40 -9.37
N ASN A 125 -2.94 -7.06 -10.38
CA ASN A 125 -3.42 -6.43 -11.63
C ASN A 125 -4.23 -5.13 -11.45
N ASN A 126 -4.03 -4.41 -10.35
CA ASN A 126 -4.77 -3.19 -10.09
C ASN A 126 -4.04 -1.96 -10.64
N THR A 127 -4.79 -0.93 -11.00
CA THR A 127 -4.26 0.33 -11.51
C THR A 127 -4.74 1.50 -10.66
N PHE A 128 -3.82 2.35 -10.21
CA PHE A 128 -4.10 3.63 -9.53
C PHE A 128 -3.50 4.76 -10.34
N THR A 129 -4.30 5.77 -10.67
CA THR A 129 -3.85 6.88 -11.49
C THR A 129 -4.34 8.22 -10.94
N SER A 130 -3.45 9.18 -10.77
CA SER A 130 -3.81 10.55 -10.34
C SER A 130 -4.58 10.57 -9.02
N ILE A 131 -4.08 9.85 -8.01
CA ILE A 131 -4.66 9.83 -6.67
C ILE A 131 -3.87 10.77 -5.77
N THR A 132 -4.50 11.79 -5.21
CA THR A 132 -3.81 12.81 -4.40
C THR A 132 -4.35 12.88 -2.99
N ARG A 133 -3.49 12.95 -1.97
CA ARG A 133 -3.87 13.30 -0.60
C ARG A 133 -3.60 14.79 -0.36
N SER A 134 -4.66 15.58 -0.23
CA SER A 134 -4.62 17.02 0.03
C SER A 134 -4.08 17.34 1.43
N THR A 135 -3.51 18.54 1.58
CA THR A 135 -3.14 19.14 2.87
C THR A 135 -4.25 20.01 3.47
N ALA A 136 -5.37 20.19 2.76
CA ALA A 136 -6.43 21.11 3.15
C ALA A 136 -7.43 20.47 4.15
N GLN A 137 -7.27 20.77 5.45
CA GLN A 137 -8.34 21.07 6.42
C GLN A 137 -7.78 21.21 7.86
N PRO A 138 -8.28 22.18 8.66
CA PRO A 138 -7.99 22.26 10.09
C PRO A 138 -9.05 21.51 10.92
N GLU A 139 -8.62 20.88 12.03
CA GLU A 139 -9.41 20.21 13.08
C GLU A 139 -9.77 18.72 12.90
N CYS A 140 -8.83 17.89 12.42
CA CYS A 140 -8.96 16.43 12.48
C CYS A 140 -7.62 15.76 12.83
N THR A 141 -7.68 14.49 13.24
CA THR A 141 -6.49 13.64 13.28
C THR A 141 -6.07 13.30 11.86
N ILE A 142 -4.87 13.72 11.48
CA ILE A 142 -4.31 13.45 10.15
C ILE A 142 -4.08 11.94 9.98
N SER A 143 -4.53 11.39 8.85
CA SER A 143 -4.18 10.02 8.47
C SER A 143 -2.69 9.92 8.25
N LYS A 144 -2.07 8.93 8.89
CA LYS A 144 -0.63 8.67 8.76
C LYS A 144 -0.28 7.96 7.45
N TYR A 145 -1.25 7.48 6.69
CA TYR A 145 -1.00 6.74 5.46
C TYR A 145 -1.11 7.64 4.23
N GLY A 146 -0.41 7.29 3.16
CA GLY A 146 -0.56 7.96 1.88
C GLY A 146 -1.92 7.71 1.22
N PRO A 147 -2.06 8.04 -0.07
CA PRO A 147 -3.37 8.09 -0.70
C PRO A 147 -3.95 6.73 -1.08
N CYS A 148 -3.14 5.73 -1.44
CA CYS A 148 -3.66 4.55 -2.13
C CYS A 148 -3.97 3.37 -1.19
N VAL A 149 -2.96 2.61 -0.77
CA VAL A 149 -3.19 1.38 -0.01
C VAL A 149 -2.37 1.38 1.28
N ALA A 150 -3.01 1.07 2.40
CA ALA A 150 -2.35 0.74 3.65
C ALA A 150 -2.68 -0.69 4.08
N ILE A 151 -1.64 -1.43 4.46
CA ILE A 151 -1.72 -2.77 5.02
C ILE A 151 -1.20 -2.68 6.44
N VAL A 152 -2.07 -2.94 7.41
CA VAL A 152 -1.80 -2.67 8.82
C VAL A 152 -2.06 -3.93 9.65
N GLY A 153 -1.05 -4.34 10.41
CA GLY A 153 -1.21 -5.43 11.36
C GLY A 153 -2.18 -5.08 12.48
N ALA A 154 -2.91 -6.09 12.97
CA ALA A 154 -3.80 -5.98 14.11
C ALA A 154 -3.21 -6.69 15.33
N ALA A 155 -3.47 -6.17 16.53
CA ALA A 155 -2.98 -6.76 17.78
C ALA A 155 -3.51 -8.19 18.04
N SER A 156 -4.59 -8.58 17.35
CA SER A 156 -5.16 -9.92 17.41
C SER A 156 -4.48 -10.93 16.49
N GLN A 157 -3.49 -10.53 15.69
CA GLN A 157 -2.77 -11.42 14.77
C GLN A 157 -1.60 -12.11 15.48
N GLU A 158 -1.88 -13.26 16.07
CA GLU A 158 -0.90 -14.09 16.77
C GLU A 158 -0.03 -14.88 15.77
N SER A 159 -0.60 -15.27 14.62
CA SER A 159 0.11 -16.02 13.59
C SER A 159 0.89 -15.12 12.63
N ASP A 160 1.97 -15.67 12.06
CA ASP A 160 2.68 -15.03 10.94
C ASP A 160 1.74 -14.82 9.75
N TRP A 161 1.94 -13.72 9.04
CA TRP A 161 1.05 -13.34 7.95
C TRP A 161 1.76 -12.69 6.77
N SER A 162 1.08 -12.71 5.63
CA SER A 162 1.65 -12.32 4.34
C SER A 162 0.71 -11.43 3.51
N PHE A 163 1.33 -10.46 2.84
CA PHE A 163 0.69 -9.64 1.82
C PHE A 163 1.43 -9.80 0.49
N SER A 164 0.69 -9.99 -0.60
CA SER A 164 1.26 -10.07 -1.95
C SER A 164 0.66 -9.01 -2.86
N SER A 165 1.50 -8.11 -3.39
CA SER A 165 1.16 -7.18 -4.46
C SER A 165 1.80 -7.65 -5.77
N LEU A 166 0.98 -8.07 -6.73
CA LEU A 166 1.41 -8.68 -7.98
C LEU A 166 0.95 -7.86 -9.19
N GLU A 167 1.88 -7.45 -10.05
CA GLU A 167 1.53 -6.86 -11.37
C GLU A 167 0.63 -5.60 -11.25
N ASN A 168 0.82 -4.79 -10.21
CA ASN A 168 0.03 -3.56 -10.00
C ASN A 168 0.72 -2.33 -10.60
N THR A 169 -0.07 -1.33 -10.99
CA THR A 169 0.43 -0.06 -11.53
C THR A 169 -0.04 1.11 -10.69
N PHE A 170 0.89 1.94 -10.23
CA PHE A 170 0.63 3.19 -9.53
C PHE A 170 1.26 4.34 -10.30
N THR A 171 0.45 5.29 -10.75
CA THR A 171 0.90 6.43 -11.56
C THR A 171 0.37 7.73 -10.99
N SER A 172 1.28 8.69 -10.74
CA SER A 172 0.94 10.01 -10.21
C SER A 172 0.11 9.93 -8.91
N THR A 173 0.54 9.08 -7.98
CA THR A 173 -0.08 8.93 -6.67
C THR A 173 0.71 9.73 -5.64
N ALA A 174 0.12 10.78 -5.06
CA ALA A 174 0.90 11.79 -4.35
C ALA A 174 0.26 12.29 -3.06
N CYS A 175 1.07 12.54 -2.05
CA CYS A 175 0.77 13.48 -0.98
C CYS A 175 1.01 14.90 -1.53
N ALA A 176 0.07 15.83 -1.32
CA ALA A 176 0.06 17.15 -1.98
C ALA A 176 1.25 18.05 -1.61
N SER A 177 2.01 17.66 -0.59
CA SER A 177 3.31 18.23 -0.24
C SER A 177 4.17 17.11 0.35
N ILE A 178 5.48 17.34 0.40
CA ILE A 178 6.41 16.54 1.21
C ILE A 178 6.84 17.37 2.42
N ALA A 179 6.65 16.83 3.62
CA ALA A 179 7.10 17.44 4.86
C ALA A 179 7.39 16.37 5.91
N ALA A 180 8.60 16.37 6.47
CA ALA A 180 8.98 15.41 7.52
C ALA A 180 8.03 15.46 8.74
N THR A 181 7.44 16.62 8.99
CA THR A 181 6.56 16.88 10.14
C THR A 181 5.17 16.28 10.01
N SER A 182 4.67 15.99 8.80
CA SER A 182 3.35 15.37 8.62
C SER A 182 3.36 13.85 8.77
N GLY A 183 4.51 13.21 8.57
CA GLY A 183 4.72 11.79 8.88
C GLY A 183 3.92 10.80 8.03
N ARG A 184 3.49 11.18 6.82
CA ARG A 184 2.68 10.32 5.95
C ARG A 184 3.53 9.25 5.27
N LEU A 185 3.00 8.04 5.26
CA LEU A 185 3.71 6.82 4.88
C LEU A 185 3.25 6.32 3.51
N GLY A 186 4.18 6.16 2.55
CA GLY A 186 3.94 5.44 1.30
C GLY A 186 3.04 6.16 0.29
N GLY A 187 3.60 6.72 -0.78
CA GLY A 187 2.78 7.35 -1.84
C GLY A 187 1.85 6.38 -2.58
N ALA A 188 2.18 5.10 -2.59
CA ALA A 188 1.36 4.02 -3.13
C ALA A 188 1.00 2.99 -2.04
N LEU A 189 2.00 2.44 -1.35
CA LEU A 189 1.81 1.39 -0.36
C LEU A 189 2.40 1.79 0.99
N ALA A 190 1.60 1.70 2.05
CA ALA A 190 2.07 1.73 3.43
C ALA A 190 1.94 0.33 4.04
N LEU A 191 3.04 -0.28 4.48
CA LEU A 191 3.08 -1.60 5.09
C LEU A 191 3.54 -1.43 6.53
N VAL A 192 2.67 -1.73 7.49
CA VAL A 192 2.93 -1.43 8.91
C VAL A 192 2.53 -2.60 9.79
N ARG A 193 3.49 -3.25 10.43
CA ARG A 193 3.18 -4.19 11.53
C ARG A 193 2.96 -3.39 12.82
N ASN A 194 1.70 -3.19 13.20
CA ASN A 194 1.31 -2.41 14.36
C ASN A 194 0.94 -3.30 15.55
N GLY A 195 1.94 -3.71 16.34
CA GLY A 195 1.72 -4.43 17.59
C GLY A 195 1.21 -5.87 17.44
N ALA A 196 1.11 -6.40 16.22
CA ALA A 196 0.84 -7.82 15.98
C ALA A 196 2.00 -8.68 16.53
N PRO A 197 1.70 -9.72 17.33
CA PRO A 197 2.70 -10.71 17.76
C PRO A 197 3.33 -11.48 16.59
N GLY A 198 2.52 -11.86 15.60
CA GLY A 198 2.99 -12.57 14.41
C GLY A 198 3.85 -11.70 13.49
N ALA A 199 4.83 -12.31 12.84
CA ALA A 199 5.66 -11.63 11.86
C ALA A 199 4.84 -11.28 10.61
N MET A 200 5.10 -10.09 10.04
CA MET A 200 4.51 -9.67 8.77
C MET A 200 5.55 -9.76 7.66
N SER A 201 5.15 -10.37 6.54
CA SER A 201 5.92 -10.37 5.29
C SER A 201 5.12 -9.75 4.15
N ALA A 202 5.81 -9.07 3.24
CA ALA A 202 5.21 -8.48 2.05
C ALA A 202 6.05 -8.80 0.80
N LEU A 203 5.38 -9.29 -0.24
CA LEU A 203 5.96 -9.51 -1.57
C LEU A 203 5.36 -8.51 -2.55
N ILE A 204 6.20 -7.68 -3.16
CA ILE A 204 5.83 -6.77 -4.24
C ILE A 204 6.53 -7.23 -5.51
N LYS A 205 5.77 -7.70 -6.49
CA LYS A 205 6.31 -8.37 -7.66
C LYS A 205 5.75 -7.82 -8.96
N LYS A 206 6.63 -7.51 -9.91
CA LYS A 206 6.26 -7.02 -11.26
C LYS A 206 5.36 -5.77 -11.22
N SER A 207 5.43 -4.97 -10.16
CA SER A 207 4.62 -3.78 -10.01
C SER A 207 5.37 -2.56 -10.55
N THR A 208 4.63 -1.57 -11.03
CA THR A 208 5.17 -0.30 -11.57
C THR A 208 4.72 0.87 -10.71
N PHE A 209 5.67 1.72 -10.32
CA PHE A 209 5.46 2.94 -9.54
C PHE A 209 6.05 4.11 -10.32
N THR A 210 5.20 5.03 -10.77
CA THR A 210 5.62 6.18 -11.59
C THR A 210 5.11 7.47 -10.99
N SER A 211 6.02 8.41 -10.73
CA SER A 211 5.68 9.73 -10.17
C SER A 211 4.88 9.63 -8.87
N THR A 212 5.23 8.66 -8.02
CA THR A 212 4.61 8.51 -6.70
C THR A 212 5.33 9.37 -5.67
N MET A 213 4.60 9.97 -4.75
CA MET A 213 5.18 10.92 -3.79
C MET A 213 4.53 10.84 -2.42
N CYS A 214 5.32 10.77 -1.35
CA CYS A 214 4.85 11.06 0.01
C CYS A 214 6.01 11.39 0.96
N ASP A 215 5.74 11.64 2.25
CA ASP A 215 6.79 12.10 3.17
C ASP A 215 7.87 11.02 3.35
N PHE A 216 7.45 9.77 3.58
CA PHE A 216 8.33 8.61 3.75
C PHE A 216 8.00 7.52 2.74
N GLY A 217 9.00 7.08 1.97
CA GLY A 217 8.80 6.03 0.97
C GLY A 217 7.92 6.53 -0.17
N GLY A 218 8.52 7.25 -1.13
CA GLY A 218 7.76 7.97 -2.16
C GLY A 218 6.81 7.07 -2.93
N ALA A 219 7.15 5.79 -3.08
CA ALA A 219 6.22 4.72 -3.45
C ALA A 219 5.80 3.88 -2.25
N ILE A 220 6.77 3.30 -1.53
CA ILE A 220 6.53 2.28 -0.52
C ILE A 220 7.17 2.69 0.81
N HIS A 221 6.37 2.71 1.86
CA HIS A 221 6.88 2.72 3.23
C HIS A 221 6.65 1.36 3.89
N SER A 222 7.67 0.81 4.53
CA SER A 222 7.62 -0.45 5.26
C SER A 222 8.15 -0.28 6.67
N ALA A 223 7.31 -0.51 7.68
CA ALA A 223 7.67 -0.42 9.08
C ALA A 223 7.38 -1.73 9.81
N ASN A 224 8.44 -2.37 10.32
CA ASN A 224 8.42 -3.62 11.05
C ASN A 224 7.87 -4.80 10.22
N VAL A 225 8.02 -4.74 8.89
CA VAL A 225 7.58 -5.75 7.92
C VAL A 225 8.79 -6.24 7.12
N SER A 226 8.92 -7.55 6.92
CA SER A 226 9.90 -8.08 5.96
C SER A 226 9.40 -7.83 4.54
N LEU A 227 10.17 -7.11 3.72
CA LEU A 227 9.76 -6.65 2.40
C LEU A 227 10.61 -7.32 1.31
N THR A 228 9.96 -7.96 0.35
CA THR A 228 10.59 -8.47 -0.88
C THR A 228 10.08 -7.70 -2.08
N LEU A 229 10.98 -7.06 -2.82
CA LEU A 229 10.73 -6.42 -4.10
C LEU A 229 11.35 -7.29 -5.20
N GLN A 230 10.52 -7.73 -6.15
CA GLN A 230 10.97 -8.59 -7.24
C GLN A 230 10.49 -8.08 -8.59
N SER A 231 11.41 -7.87 -9.53
CA SER A 231 11.06 -7.54 -10.92
C SER A 231 10.15 -6.31 -11.06
N SER A 232 10.23 -5.36 -10.13
CA SER A 232 9.38 -4.16 -10.10
C SER A 232 10.12 -2.94 -10.69
N VAL A 233 9.38 -1.89 -11.02
CA VAL A 233 9.92 -0.67 -11.62
C VAL A 233 9.47 0.56 -10.85
N PHE A 234 10.42 1.43 -10.50
CA PHE A 234 10.19 2.71 -9.83
C PHE A 234 10.75 3.83 -10.72
N THR A 235 9.95 4.83 -11.03
CA THR A 235 10.34 5.94 -11.91
C THR A 235 9.87 7.27 -11.35
N SER A 236 10.81 8.21 -11.18
CA SER A 236 10.54 9.59 -10.75
C SER A 236 9.74 9.67 -9.44
N THR A 237 10.03 8.78 -8.50
CA THR A 237 9.39 8.76 -7.18
C THR A 237 10.06 9.80 -6.26
N LEU A 238 9.29 10.45 -5.38
CA LEU A 238 9.80 11.54 -4.53
C LEU A 238 9.40 11.37 -3.05
N ALA A 239 10.35 11.54 -2.14
CA ALA A 239 10.07 11.61 -0.71
C ALA A 239 11.00 12.55 0.06
N VAL A 240 10.76 12.71 1.36
CA VAL A 240 11.79 13.26 2.26
C VAL A 240 12.92 12.25 2.43
N ASP A 241 12.55 10.99 2.65
CA ASP A 241 13.41 9.88 3.00
C ASP A 241 12.96 8.66 2.19
N GLY A 242 13.88 7.98 1.51
CA GLY A 242 13.57 6.81 0.70
C GLY A 242 12.71 7.19 -0.51
N GLY A 243 13.32 7.83 -1.52
CA GLY A 243 12.58 8.45 -2.62
C GLY A 243 11.67 7.48 -3.37
N GLY A 244 12.06 6.20 -3.48
CA GLY A 244 11.16 5.10 -3.82
C GLY A 244 10.67 4.35 -2.59
N VAL A 245 11.61 3.86 -1.77
CA VAL A 245 11.32 2.93 -0.66
C VAL A 245 11.94 3.44 0.64
N ASP A 246 11.15 3.53 1.70
CA ASP A 246 11.63 3.71 3.08
C ASP A 246 11.34 2.43 3.88
N PHE A 247 12.39 1.68 4.22
CA PHE A 247 12.33 0.46 5.00
C PHE A 247 12.83 0.69 6.43
N ARG A 248 12.03 0.30 7.41
CA ARG A 248 12.34 0.42 8.84
C ARG A 248 12.08 -0.91 9.53
N ALA A 249 13.14 -1.55 9.99
CA ALA A 249 13.02 -2.70 10.86
C ALA A 249 12.73 -2.25 12.30
N ALA A 250 12.10 -3.14 13.06
CA ALA A 250 11.97 -2.99 14.49
C ALA A 250 13.32 -3.24 15.18
N ASP A 251 13.43 -2.86 16.45
CA ASP A 251 14.51 -3.31 17.30
C ASP A 251 14.51 -4.86 17.36
N PRO A 252 15.66 -5.53 17.15
CA PRO A 252 15.75 -6.99 17.12
C PRO A 252 15.38 -7.68 18.45
N THR A 253 15.25 -6.93 19.54
CA THR A 253 14.80 -7.45 20.84
C THR A 253 13.28 -7.58 20.96
N ALA A 254 12.51 -6.94 20.08
CA ALA A 254 11.05 -6.86 20.20
C ALA A 254 10.29 -7.88 19.33
N VAL A 255 10.91 -8.40 18.26
CA VAL A 255 10.28 -9.25 17.22
C VAL A 255 11.34 -9.93 16.35
N PRO A 256 11.00 -10.96 15.54
CA PRO A 256 11.94 -11.55 14.59
C PRO A 256 12.58 -10.49 13.70
N THR A 257 13.87 -10.61 13.39
CA THR A 257 14.58 -9.64 12.54
C THR A 257 13.91 -9.54 11.17
N GLN A 258 13.54 -8.33 10.74
CA GLN A 258 12.98 -8.10 9.41
C GLN A 258 14.06 -8.07 8.34
N ALA A 259 13.70 -8.48 7.13
CA ALA A 259 14.57 -8.43 5.97
C ALA A 259 14.02 -7.54 4.87
N LEU A 260 14.89 -6.79 4.18
CA LEU A 260 14.63 -6.17 2.89
C LEU A 260 15.36 -6.97 1.81
N VAL A 261 14.61 -7.49 0.84
CA VAL A 261 15.14 -8.15 -0.36
C VAL A 261 14.73 -7.35 -1.59
N VAL A 262 15.70 -6.98 -2.42
CA VAL A 262 15.48 -6.30 -3.71
C VAL A 262 16.14 -7.14 -4.79
N ASP A 263 15.33 -7.67 -5.70
CA ASP A 263 15.76 -8.61 -6.74
C ASP A 263 15.26 -8.14 -8.11
N ARG A 264 16.15 -7.98 -9.08
CA ARG A 264 15.81 -7.63 -10.47
C ARG A 264 14.89 -6.43 -10.61
N THR A 265 15.06 -5.44 -9.74
CA THR A 265 14.19 -4.27 -9.67
C THR A 265 14.89 -3.06 -10.27
N THR A 266 14.16 -2.19 -10.94
CA THR A 266 14.72 -1.00 -11.60
C THR A 266 14.23 0.27 -10.91
N PHE A 267 15.16 1.17 -10.60
CA PHE A 267 14.92 2.50 -10.08
C PHE A 267 15.49 3.55 -11.03
N THR A 268 14.63 4.41 -11.57
CA THR A 268 15.01 5.45 -12.53
C THR A 268 14.62 6.83 -12.03
N SER A 269 15.62 7.67 -11.77
CA SER A 269 15.48 9.03 -11.24
C SER A 269 14.61 9.16 -9.99
N PRO A 270 14.73 8.28 -8.97
CA PRO A 270 14.06 8.51 -7.70
C PRO A 270 14.80 9.60 -6.92
N THR A 271 14.05 10.41 -6.16
CA THR A 271 14.60 11.54 -5.43
C THR A 271 14.17 11.50 -3.96
N ALA A 272 15.10 11.72 -3.05
CA ALA A 272 14.81 11.99 -1.65
C ALA A 272 15.42 13.33 -1.24
N VAL A 273 14.78 14.05 -0.31
CA VAL A 273 15.35 15.30 0.20
C VAL A 273 16.58 15.03 1.07
N THR A 274 16.53 14.00 1.92
CA THR A 274 17.53 13.77 2.96
C THR A 274 18.37 12.54 2.68
N THR A 275 17.76 11.35 2.68
CA THR A 275 18.50 10.08 2.66
C THR A 275 17.88 9.07 1.70
N GLY A 276 18.75 8.36 0.97
CA GLY A 276 18.36 7.22 0.15
C GLY A 276 17.48 7.63 -1.03
N GLY A 277 18.08 8.22 -2.07
CA GLY A 277 17.30 8.76 -3.19
C GLY A 277 16.41 7.73 -3.85
N ALA A 278 16.84 6.46 -3.95
CA ALA A 278 15.99 5.32 -4.29
C ALA A 278 15.46 4.61 -3.03
N ILE A 279 16.37 4.16 -2.17
CA ILE A 279 16.05 3.31 -1.02
C ILE A 279 16.73 3.84 0.24
N GLN A 280 15.95 3.97 1.29
CA GLN A 280 16.43 4.15 2.65
C GLN A 280 16.15 2.89 3.46
N VAL A 281 17.13 2.47 4.27
CA VAL A 281 17.01 1.33 5.18
C VAL A 281 17.43 1.73 6.58
N ARG A 282 16.56 1.48 7.56
CA ARG A 282 16.82 1.64 8.99
C ARG A 282 16.73 0.29 9.70
N GLY A 283 17.87 -0.39 9.81
CA GLY A 283 17.99 -1.70 10.46
C GLY A 283 17.52 -2.89 9.62
N GLY A 284 17.50 -4.08 10.23
CA GLY A 284 17.13 -5.34 9.56
C GLY A 284 18.25 -5.91 8.67
N VAL A 285 18.01 -7.09 8.10
CA VAL A 285 18.90 -7.73 7.12
C VAL A 285 18.60 -7.18 5.74
N VAL A 286 19.63 -6.93 4.92
CA VAL A 286 19.46 -6.33 3.59
C VAL A 286 20.10 -7.22 2.54
N THR A 287 19.36 -7.48 1.46
CA THR A 287 19.88 -8.12 0.24
C THR A 287 19.41 -7.33 -0.97
N ILE A 288 20.32 -6.87 -1.83
CA ILE A 288 20.02 -6.14 -3.06
C ILE A 288 20.81 -6.78 -4.19
N LYS A 289 20.11 -7.38 -5.15
CA LYS A 289 20.76 -8.12 -6.23
C LYS A 289 20.14 -7.91 -7.60
N ASP A 290 20.98 -8.04 -8.61
CA ASP A 290 20.60 -8.07 -10.02
C ASP A 290 19.71 -6.88 -10.43
N SER A 291 19.83 -5.75 -9.72
CA SER A 291 18.94 -4.60 -9.81
C SER A 291 19.63 -3.41 -10.47
N THR A 292 18.85 -2.46 -10.99
CA THR A 292 19.37 -1.29 -11.70
C THR A 292 18.97 -0.01 -10.99
N PHE A 293 19.93 0.85 -10.71
CA PHE A 293 19.74 2.17 -10.12
C PHE A 293 20.30 3.23 -11.05
N THR A 294 19.47 4.17 -11.45
CA THR A 294 19.83 5.22 -12.40
C THR A 294 19.41 6.59 -11.87
N ASN A 295 20.38 7.49 -11.70
CA ASN A 295 20.21 8.89 -11.35
C ASN A 295 19.37 9.10 -10.08
N GLY A 296 19.57 8.26 -9.04
CA GLY A 296 19.00 8.52 -7.73
C GLY A 296 19.63 9.77 -7.13
N GLU A 297 18.83 10.63 -6.50
CA GLU A 297 19.31 11.89 -5.93
C GLU A 297 18.88 12.02 -4.47
N SER A 298 19.83 12.31 -3.57
CA SER A 298 19.54 12.74 -2.20
C SER A 298 20.73 13.44 -1.54
N LEU A 299 20.50 14.12 -0.41
CA LEU A 299 21.60 14.73 0.35
C LEU A 299 22.62 13.69 0.84
N ILE A 300 22.19 12.46 1.14
CA ILE A 300 22.98 11.40 1.77
C ILE A 300 22.56 10.04 1.20
N GLY A 301 23.48 9.34 0.51
CA GLY A 301 23.19 8.07 -0.14
C GLY A 301 22.32 8.24 -1.40
N GLU A 302 22.92 8.82 -2.45
CA GLU A 302 22.28 9.21 -3.72
C GLU A 302 21.26 8.19 -4.21
N CYS A 303 21.62 6.91 -4.32
CA CYS A 303 20.69 5.84 -4.64
C CYS A 303 20.24 5.07 -3.40
N VAL A 304 21.16 4.53 -2.61
CA VAL A 304 20.82 3.71 -1.44
C VAL A 304 21.52 4.25 -0.21
N TRP A 305 20.76 4.35 0.89
CA TRP A 305 21.28 4.70 2.20
C TRP A 305 20.88 3.63 3.22
N LEU A 306 21.84 3.12 4.00
CA LEU A 306 21.59 2.19 5.10
C LEU A 306 22.09 2.82 6.40
N ALA A 307 21.26 2.75 7.45
CA ALA A 307 21.56 3.35 8.74
C ALA A 307 22.58 2.57 9.59
N ASN A 308 22.79 1.28 9.31
CA ASN A 308 23.71 0.43 10.05
C ASN A 308 24.53 -0.44 9.10
N CYS A 309 25.85 -0.37 9.26
CA CYS A 309 26.82 -1.10 8.46
C CYS A 309 26.97 -2.57 8.81
N GLY A 310 26.72 -2.94 10.08
CA GLY A 310 26.90 -4.31 10.56
C GLY A 310 25.78 -5.27 10.16
N SER A 311 24.78 -4.80 9.41
CA SER A 311 23.58 -5.57 9.06
C SER A 311 23.60 -6.16 7.65
N TYR A 312 24.72 -6.03 6.94
CA TYR A 312 24.93 -6.64 5.63
C TYR A 312 26.39 -7.03 5.42
N THR A 313 26.62 -7.89 4.45
CA THR A 313 27.90 -8.39 3.96
C THR A 313 28.02 -8.08 2.46
N GLU A 314 29.23 -8.02 1.93
CA GLU A 314 29.46 -7.75 0.50
C GLU A 314 28.71 -8.76 -0.41
N SER A 315 28.56 -10.01 0.04
CA SER A 315 27.79 -11.03 -0.69
C SER A 315 26.28 -10.78 -0.78
N GLU A 316 25.75 -9.81 -0.05
CA GLU A 316 24.32 -9.49 -0.04
C GLU A 316 23.97 -8.31 -0.97
N ILE A 317 24.96 -7.55 -1.46
CA ILE A 317 24.75 -6.48 -2.45
C ILE A 317 25.57 -6.77 -3.71
N VAL A 318 24.97 -7.54 -4.64
CA VAL A 318 25.69 -8.26 -5.70
C VAL A 318 25.00 -8.12 -7.06
N GLY A 319 25.75 -8.03 -8.16
CA GLY A 319 25.19 -8.08 -9.52
C GLY A 319 24.34 -6.88 -9.94
N ASN A 320 24.44 -5.74 -9.26
CA ASN A 320 23.62 -4.56 -9.56
C ASN A 320 24.31 -3.60 -10.54
N THR A 321 23.51 -2.83 -11.29
CA THR A 321 24.00 -1.76 -12.17
C THR A 321 23.70 -0.39 -11.56
N TRP A 322 24.71 0.48 -11.46
CA TRP A 322 24.62 1.79 -10.83
C TRP A 322 25.07 2.88 -11.79
N THR A 323 24.17 3.81 -12.10
CA THR A 323 24.43 4.96 -12.98
C THR A 323 23.99 6.23 -12.28
N GLY A 324 24.86 7.24 -12.16
CA GLY A 324 24.52 8.52 -11.53
C GLY A 324 24.21 8.43 -10.04
N CYS A 325 24.69 7.39 -9.34
CA CYS A 325 24.45 7.14 -7.92
C CYS A 325 25.56 7.68 -7.01
N ALA A 326 26.27 8.72 -7.44
CA ALA A 326 27.48 9.22 -6.82
C ALA A 326 27.43 10.73 -6.59
N LYS A 327 27.84 11.17 -5.39
CA LYS A 327 27.95 12.60 -5.08
C LYS A 327 28.97 13.28 -6.00
N ARG A 328 28.63 14.49 -6.43
CA ARG A 328 29.54 15.33 -7.24
C ARG A 328 30.76 15.73 -6.39
N GLY A 329 31.92 15.13 -6.68
CA GLY A 329 33.18 15.41 -5.96
C GLY A 329 33.74 14.24 -5.14
N SER A 330 33.08 13.07 -5.14
CA SER A 330 33.64 11.83 -4.61
C SER A 330 34.93 11.41 -5.35
N PRO A 331 35.84 10.65 -4.71
CA PRO A 331 37.12 10.27 -5.31
C PRO A 331 36.96 9.52 -6.65
N PRO A 332 37.99 9.57 -7.53
CA PRO A 332 37.91 9.15 -8.92
C PRO A 332 37.66 7.64 -9.11
N ILE A 333 37.22 7.29 -10.33
CA ILE A 333 36.75 5.95 -10.74
C ILE A 333 37.69 4.79 -10.39
N SER A 334 38.98 5.04 -10.26
CA SER A 334 40.00 4.03 -9.93
C SER A 334 39.85 3.38 -8.54
N TRP A 335 38.98 3.87 -7.67
CA TRP A 335 38.69 3.27 -6.36
C TRP A 335 37.40 2.44 -6.33
N CYS A 336 36.56 2.50 -7.37
CA CYS A 336 35.55 1.46 -7.58
C CYS A 336 36.22 0.34 -8.35
N ARG A 337 36.39 -0.81 -7.71
CA ARG A 337 36.60 -2.03 -8.48
C ARG A 337 35.22 -2.54 -8.85
N GLU A 338 35.10 -3.12 -10.04
CA GLU A 338 34.13 -4.19 -10.27
C GLU A 338 34.34 -5.19 -9.11
N HIS A 339 33.43 -5.19 -8.15
CA HIS A 339 33.46 -6.09 -7.01
C HIS A 339 32.12 -6.79 -6.97
N ASP A 340 32.16 -8.13 -6.90
CA ASP A 340 31.00 -9.01 -6.84
C ASP A 340 29.98 -8.79 -7.99
N GLY A 341 30.47 -8.56 -9.21
CA GLY A 341 29.63 -8.44 -10.40
C GLY A 341 28.76 -7.18 -10.48
N ASN A 342 28.96 -6.20 -9.59
CA ASN A 342 28.31 -4.89 -9.71
C ASN A 342 28.97 -4.05 -10.83
N ASP A 343 28.15 -3.47 -11.70
CA ASP A 343 28.57 -2.58 -12.80
C ASP A 343 28.33 -1.11 -12.43
N TRP A 344 29.39 -0.30 -12.46
CA TRP A 344 29.40 1.09 -12.03
C TRP A 344 29.71 2.02 -13.20
N ALA A 345 28.69 2.64 -13.80
CA ALA A 345 28.89 3.62 -14.88
C ALA A 345 29.42 4.98 -14.37
N THR A 346 29.24 5.26 -13.07
CA THR A 346 29.80 6.42 -12.37
C THR A 346 30.26 6.01 -10.98
N CYS A 347 31.47 6.40 -10.59
CA CYS A 347 31.99 6.09 -9.27
C CYS A 347 31.57 7.06 -8.19
N GLY A 348 31.12 6.47 -7.09
CA GLY A 348 30.85 7.14 -5.84
C GLY A 348 29.79 6.40 -5.08
N MET A 349 30.07 5.13 -4.73
CA MET A 349 29.65 4.78 -3.40
C MET A 349 30.50 5.61 -2.41
N GLU A 350 29.93 6.66 -1.80
CA GLU A 350 29.63 6.42 -0.39
C GLU A 350 28.63 5.28 -0.47
N GLY A 351 28.87 4.15 0.18
CA GLY A 351 27.87 3.09 0.17
C GLY A 351 26.55 3.60 0.78
N PRO A 352 25.80 2.75 1.47
CA PRO A 352 25.37 3.19 2.79
C PRO A 352 26.36 4.18 3.40
N VAL A 353 25.92 5.42 3.64
CA VAL A 353 26.79 6.42 4.24
C VAL A 353 27.35 5.84 5.53
N GLU A 354 28.68 5.92 5.63
CA GLU A 354 29.49 5.71 6.82
C GLU A 354 29.67 4.27 7.32
N CYS A 355 30.37 3.46 6.53
CA CYS A 355 31.13 2.31 7.04
C CYS A 355 32.64 2.52 6.80
N TYR A 356 33.17 3.68 7.21
CA TYR A 356 34.62 3.95 7.28
C TYR A 356 35.04 4.10 8.74
#